data_AF-A0A2N3V191-F1
#
_entry.id   AF-A0A2N3V191-F1
#
_cell.length_a   1.000
_cell.length_b   1.000
_cell.length_c   1.000
_cell.angle_alpha   90.00
_cell.angle_beta   90.00
_cell.angle_gamma   90.00
#
_symmetry.space_group_name_H-M   'P 1'
#
loop_
_entity.id
_entity.type
_entity.pdbx_description
1 polymer ?
#
loop_
_entity_poly.entity_id
_entity_poly.type
_entity_poly.pdbx_seq_one_letter_code
_entity_poly.pdbx_strand_id
1 'polypeptide(L)'
;MIHMSAYIPKNADEKLRSLLQWGKLRQEQVSDAFLITKETVLGFLKRQIEHGNWRGVLEVLKGKPMTQAGRYMLGELRSKAVRKLIMRMGLRPVIATALVIVLLPIILAKVAGEVIGWIRNRS
;
A
#
# COMPACT_ATOMS: atom_id res chain seq x y z
N MET A 1 21.52 15.36 -11.31
CA MET A 1 21.49 14.27 -10.30
C MET A 1 20.11 14.21 -9.68
N ILE A 2 19.29 13.21 -10.01
CA ILE A 2 17.98 13.00 -9.38
C ILE A 2 18.15 11.94 -8.30
N HIS A 3 17.99 12.33 -7.04
CA HIS A 3 17.96 11.41 -5.91
C HIS A 3 16.68 10.56 -5.96
N MET A 4 16.73 9.41 -6.61
CA MET A 4 15.72 8.36 -6.50
C MET A 4 16.02 7.48 -5.28
N SER A 5 15.81 8.03 -4.10
CA SER A 5 15.66 7.22 -2.89
C SER A 5 14.18 6.86 -2.80
N ALA A 6 13.79 5.72 -3.37
CA ALA A 6 12.50 5.10 -3.08
C ALA A 6 12.35 5.07 -1.55
N TYR A 7 11.35 5.80 -1.04
CA TYR A 7 11.17 6.03 0.39
C TYR A 7 10.63 4.76 1.05
N ILE A 8 11.45 3.71 1.13
CA ILE A 8 11.28 2.61 2.04
C ILE A 8 11.93 3.08 3.34
N PRO A 9 11.16 3.38 4.39
CA PRO A 9 11.74 3.81 5.66
C PRO A 9 12.69 2.70 6.14
N LYS A 10 13.93 3.06 6.53
CA LYS A 10 14.95 2.12 7.01
C LYS A 10 14.46 1.21 8.15
N ASN A 11 13.42 1.63 8.86
CA ASN A 11 12.85 0.93 10.01
C ASN A 11 11.58 0.13 9.64
N ALA A 12 11.24 0.01 8.36
CA ALA A 12 10.04 -0.69 7.91
C ALA A 12 10.12 -2.20 8.22
N ASP A 13 11.27 -2.82 7.98
CA ASP A 13 11.50 -4.24 8.27
C ASP A 13 11.46 -4.53 9.77
N GLU A 14 12.01 -3.63 10.58
CA GLU A 14 12.04 -3.74 12.04
C GLU A 14 10.65 -3.54 12.66
N LYS A 15 9.88 -2.57 12.15
CA LYS A 15 8.45 -2.41 12.49
C LYS A 15 7.61 -3.60 12.04
N LEU A 16 7.91 -4.18 10.88
CA LEU A 16 7.23 -5.37 10.42
C LEU A 16 7.52 -6.54 11.38
N ARG A 17 8.80 -6.85 11.65
CA ARG A 17 9.19 -7.94 12.56
C ARG A 17 8.58 -7.81 13.95
N SER A 18 8.59 -6.61 14.54
CA SER A 18 7.99 -6.38 15.86
C SER A 18 6.47 -6.60 15.87
N LEU A 19 5.76 -6.19 14.81
CA LEU A 19 4.33 -6.49 14.65
C LEU A 19 4.04 -7.97 14.45
N LEU A 20 4.92 -8.70 13.74
CA LEU A 20 4.79 -10.14 13.56
C LEU A 20 4.93 -10.89 14.89
N GLN A 21 5.92 -10.51 15.70
CA GLN A 21 6.11 -11.06 17.03
C GLN A 21 4.95 -10.73 17.97
N TRP A 22 4.48 -9.47 17.97
CA TRP A 22 3.39 -9.03 18.84
C TRP A 22 2.03 -9.64 18.46
N GLY A 23 1.77 -9.81 17.16
CA GLY A 23 0.55 -10.41 16.62
C GLY A 23 0.52 -11.94 16.63
N LYS A 24 1.62 -12.61 17.02
CA LYS A 24 1.83 -14.07 16.85
C LYS A 24 1.50 -14.54 15.43
N LEU A 25 1.78 -13.71 14.42
CA LEU A 25 1.45 -14.01 13.04
C LEU A 25 2.47 -14.98 12.46
N ARG A 26 1.98 -16.08 11.88
CA ARG A 26 2.81 -17.03 11.13
C ARG A 26 3.31 -16.38 9.85
N GLN A 27 4.50 -16.76 9.37
CA GLN A 27 5.07 -16.23 8.13
C GLN A 27 4.11 -16.34 6.93
N GLU A 28 3.36 -17.43 6.84
CA GLU A 28 2.28 -17.63 5.86
C GLU A 28 1.22 -16.53 5.92
N GLN A 29 0.77 -16.15 7.13
CA GLN A 29 -0.21 -15.09 7.31
C GLN A 29 0.33 -13.72 6.86
N VAL A 30 1.64 -13.51 6.96
CA VAL A 30 2.27 -12.27 6.47
C VAL A 30 2.26 -12.23 4.96
N SER A 31 2.60 -13.34 4.31
CA SER A 31 2.55 -13.50 2.86
C SER A 31 1.14 -13.29 2.34
N ASP A 32 0.13 -13.88 3.00
CA ASP A 32 -1.29 -13.69 2.66
C ASP A 32 -1.72 -12.25 2.85
N ALA A 33 -1.35 -11.60 3.96
CA ALA A 33 -1.66 -10.20 4.20
C ALA A 33 -1.03 -9.30 3.14
N PHE A 34 0.21 -9.58 2.74
CA PHE A 34 0.90 -8.87 1.66
C PHE A 34 0.15 -9.05 0.33
N LEU A 35 -0.20 -10.28 -0.04
CA LEU A 35 -0.92 -10.57 -1.28
C LEU A 35 -2.29 -9.89 -1.32
N ILE A 36 -3.09 -10.05 -0.27
CA ILE A 36 -4.42 -9.43 -0.16
C ILE A 36 -4.31 -7.91 -0.25
N THR A 37 -3.32 -7.32 0.42
CA THR A 37 -3.11 -5.87 0.36
C THR A 37 -2.70 -5.44 -1.04
N LYS A 38 -1.80 -6.18 -1.72
CA LYS A 38 -1.35 -5.90 -3.09
C LYS A 38 -2.51 -5.93 -4.07
N GLU A 39 -3.32 -6.99 -4.06
CA GLU A 39 -4.51 -7.11 -4.91
C GLU A 39 -5.52 -5.99 -4.64
N THR A 40 -5.67 -5.60 -3.37
CA THR A 40 -6.57 -4.52 -2.98
C THR A 40 -6.11 -3.18 -3.53
N VAL A 41 -4.80 -2.89 -3.45
CA VAL A 41 -4.19 -1.68 -4.02
C VAL A 41 -4.40 -1.66 -5.53
N LEU A 42 -3.97 -2.71 -6.24
CA LEU A 42 -4.07 -2.78 -7.70
C LEU A 42 -5.52 -2.64 -8.18
N GLY A 43 -6.45 -3.40 -7.59
CA GLY A 43 -7.86 -3.32 -7.94
C GLY A 43 -8.51 -2.00 -7.57
N PHE A 44 -8.06 -1.33 -6.50
CA PHE A 44 -8.54 0.00 -6.13
C PHE A 44 -8.06 1.07 -7.10
N LEU A 45 -6.75 1.13 -7.36
CA LEU A 45 -6.19 2.10 -8.29
C LEU A 45 -6.79 1.92 -9.68
N LYS A 46 -6.89 0.69 -10.18
CA LYS A 46 -7.53 0.39 -11.48
C LYS A 46 -8.93 1.00 -11.58
N ARG A 47 -9.80 0.78 -10.58
CA ARG A 47 -11.15 1.37 -10.56
C ARG A 47 -11.14 2.89 -10.51
N GLN A 48 -10.20 3.50 -9.79
CA GLN A 48 -10.09 4.96 -9.76
C GLN A 48 -9.69 5.50 -11.14
N ILE A 49 -8.83 4.79 -11.89
CA ILE A 49 -8.49 5.14 -13.28
C ILE A 49 -9.73 5.02 -14.17
N GLU A 50 -10.47 3.92 -14.07
CA GLU A 50 -11.71 3.68 -14.83
C GLU A 50 -12.78 4.75 -14.57
N HIS A 51 -12.83 5.31 -13.35
CA HIS A 51 -13.71 6.42 -13.00
C HIS A 51 -13.15 7.81 -13.35
N GLY A 52 -12.03 7.90 -14.07
CA GLY A 52 -11.43 9.18 -14.49
C GLY A 52 -10.58 9.87 -13.41
N ASN A 53 -10.36 9.26 -12.25
CA ASN A 53 -9.61 9.84 -11.13
C ASN A 53 -8.08 9.67 -11.28
N TRP A 54 -7.56 9.78 -12.50
CA TRP A 54 -6.13 9.56 -12.82
C TRP A 54 -5.20 10.47 -12.01
N ARG A 55 -5.56 11.74 -11.81
CA ARG A 55 -4.75 12.68 -11.01
C ARG A 55 -4.63 12.23 -9.55
N GLY A 56 -5.72 11.77 -8.94
CA GLY A 56 -5.71 11.25 -7.58
C GLY A 56 -4.86 9.99 -7.45
N VAL A 57 -4.92 9.09 -8.44
CA VAL A 57 -4.06 7.89 -8.51
C VAL A 57 -2.58 8.28 -8.58
N LEU A 58 -2.21 9.24 -9.43
CA LEU A 58 -0.85 9.74 -9.52
C LEU A 58 -0.36 10.36 -8.21
N GLU A 59 -1.21 11.11 -7.50
CA GLU A 59 -0.86 11.64 -6.17
C GLU A 59 -0.62 10.52 -5.15
N VAL A 60 -1.50 9.50 -5.13
CA VAL A 60 -1.34 8.32 -4.27
C VAL A 60 -0.04 7.57 -4.54
N LEU A 61 0.34 7.42 -5.81
CA LEU A 61 1.57 6.74 -6.20
C LEU A 61 2.83 7.60 -5.96
N LYS A 62 2.77 8.91 -6.19
CA LYS A 62 3.89 9.83 -5.94
C LYS A 62 4.17 10.01 -4.44
N GLY A 63 3.17 9.84 -3.59
CA GLY A 63 3.29 10.09 -2.16
C GLY A 63 3.21 11.58 -1.85
N LYS A 64 3.93 12.05 -0.83
CA LYS A 64 3.83 13.43 -0.36
C LYS A 64 4.60 14.40 -1.28
N PRO A 65 4.14 15.66 -1.44
CA PRO A 65 2.89 16.23 -0.91
C PRO A 65 1.65 15.81 -1.70
N MET A 66 0.52 15.59 -1.00
CA MET A 66 -0.77 15.19 -1.59
C MET A 66 -1.82 16.27 -1.36
N THR A 67 -2.72 16.44 -2.34
CA THR A 67 -3.91 17.29 -2.18
C THR A 67 -4.89 16.64 -1.19
N GLN A 68 -5.93 17.38 -0.80
CA GLN A 68 -7.02 16.83 0.01
C GLN A 68 -7.68 15.61 -0.65
N ALA A 69 -7.83 15.63 -1.97
CA ALA A 69 -8.37 14.50 -2.74
C ALA A 69 -7.46 13.28 -2.68
N GLY A 70 -6.14 13.45 -2.85
CA GLY A 70 -5.16 12.37 -2.70
C GLY A 70 -5.13 11.77 -1.29
N ARG A 71 -5.25 12.61 -0.25
CA ARG A 71 -5.35 12.14 1.15
C ARG A 71 -6.62 11.35 1.40
N TYR A 72 -7.77 11.82 0.88
CA TYR A 72 -9.04 11.13 0.99
C TYR A 72 -8.97 9.76 0.30
N MET A 73 -8.47 9.71 -0.93
CA MET A 73 -8.30 8.46 -1.69
C MET A 73 -7.39 7.46 -0.96
N LEU A 74 -6.28 7.93 -0.37
CA LEU A 74 -5.40 7.09 0.43
C LEU A 74 -6.10 6.55 1.69
N GLY A 75 -6.93 7.38 2.34
CA GLY A 75 -7.75 6.99 3.49
C GLY A 75 -8.78 5.91 3.15
N GLU A 76 -9.44 6.05 1.99
CA GLU A 76 -10.38 5.06 1.47
C GLU A 76 -9.68 3.73 1.17
N LEU A 77 -8.54 3.80 0.47
CA LEU A 77 -7.71 2.63 0.17
C LEU A 77 -7.26 1.90 1.45
N ARG A 78 -6.78 2.65 2.45
CA ARG A 78 -6.38 2.11 3.76
C ARG A 78 -7.56 1.39 4.43
N SER A 79 -8.71 2.04 4.49
CA SER A 79 -9.91 1.48 5.13
C SER A 79 -10.37 0.19 4.42
N LYS A 80 -10.31 0.18 3.09
CA LYS A 80 -10.66 -0.99 2.28
C LYS A 80 -9.68 -2.16 2.49
N ALA A 81 -8.39 -1.89 2.56
CA ALA A 81 -7.37 -2.88 2.86
C ALA A 81 -7.57 -3.49 4.27
N VAL A 82 -7.80 -2.65 5.29
CA VAL A 82 -8.07 -3.12 6.66
C VAL A 82 -9.29 -4.03 6.68
N ARG A 83 -10.40 -3.60 6.07
CA ARG A 83 -11.63 -4.40 6.01
C ARG A 83 -11.40 -5.74 5.33
N LYS A 84 -10.65 -5.77 4.22
CA LYS A 84 -10.32 -7.02 3.52
C LYS A 84 -9.46 -7.95 4.36
N LEU A 85 -8.45 -7.45 5.08
CA LEU A 85 -7.64 -8.26 5.98
C LEU A 85 -8.46 -8.86 7.11
N ILE A 86 -9.37 -8.09 7.72
CA ILE A 86 -10.30 -8.60 8.74
C ILE A 86 -11.18 -9.70 8.16
N MET A 87 -11.82 -9.46 7.01
CA MET A 87 -12.78 -10.39 6.41
C MET A 87 -12.13 -11.68 5.86
N ARG A 88 -10.95 -11.57 5.24
CA ARG A 88 -10.31 -12.70 4.54
C ARG A 88 -9.43 -13.55 5.44
N MET A 89 -8.89 -12.98 6.51
CA MET A 89 -7.94 -13.65 7.39
C MET A 89 -8.43 -13.79 8.84
N GLY A 90 -9.62 -13.25 9.17
CA GLY A 90 -10.14 -13.27 10.53
C GLY A 90 -9.32 -12.43 11.52
N LEU A 91 -8.58 -11.43 11.02
CA LEU A 91 -7.69 -10.63 11.86
C LEU A 91 -8.47 -9.67 12.77
N ARG A 92 -7.95 -9.48 13.99
CA ARG A 92 -8.46 -8.44 14.89
C ARG A 92 -8.24 -7.06 14.26
N PRO A 93 -9.16 -6.09 14.45
CA PRO A 93 -9.07 -4.77 13.82
C PRO A 93 -7.74 -4.04 14.05
N VAL A 94 -7.18 -4.15 15.26
CA VAL A 94 -5.89 -3.54 15.62
C VAL A 94 -4.74 -4.14 14.81
N ILE A 95 -4.71 -5.48 14.66
CA ILE A 95 -3.66 -6.19 13.91
C ILE A 95 -3.78 -5.86 12.41
N ALA A 96 -4.99 -5.91 11.86
CA ALA A 96 -5.23 -5.55 10.46
C ALA A 96 -4.80 -4.10 10.17
N THR A 97 -5.12 -3.18 11.07
CA THR A 97 -4.71 -1.77 10.95
C THR A 97 -3.20 -1.62 10.98
N ALA A 98 -2.52 -2.29 11.91
CA ALA A 98 -1.07 -2.24 12.02
C ALA A 98 -0.38 -2.80 10.78
N LEU A 99 -0.86 -3.94 10.26
CA LEU A 99 -0.37 -4.52 9.01
C LEU A 99 -0.54 -3.55 7.84
N VAL A 100 -1.71 -2.93 7.66
CA VAL A 100 -1.90 -1.99 6.56
C VAL A 100 -1.01 -0.76 6.68
N ILE A 101 -0.76 -0.24 7.88
CA ILE A 101 0.17 0.89 8.09
C ILE A 101 1.57 0.57 7.54
N VAL A 102 2.01 -0.68 7.66
CA VAL A 102 3.34 -1.11 7.20
C VAL A 102 3.34 -1.54 5.74
N LEU A 103 2.36 -2.35 5.34
CA LEU A 103 2.31 -2.96 4.01
C LEU A 103 1.93 -1.95 2.92
N LEU A 104 1.01 -1.02 3.22
CA LEU A 104 0.45 -0.12 2.20
C LEU A 104 1.51 0.79 1.57
N PRO A 105 2.40 1.48 2.34
CA PRO A 105 3.47 2.28 1.74
C PRO A 105 4.44 1.45 0.88
N ILE A 106 4.80 0.24 1.33
CA ILE A 106 5.72 -0.65 0.61
C ILE A 106 5.13 -1.05 -0.74
N ILE A 107 3.86 -1.46 -0.73
CA ILE A 107 3.15 -1.90 -1.94
C ILE A 107 2.96 -0.72 -2.90
N LEU A 108 2.55 0.45 -2.40
CA LEU A 108 2.42 1.65 -3.24
C LEU A 108 3.74 2.06 -3.88
N ALA A 109 4.86 1.99 -3.14
CA ALA A 109 6.18 2.27 -3.68
C ALA A 109 6.57 1.29 -4.80
N LYS A 110 6.27 0.00 -4.65
CA LYS A 110 6.51 -1.01 -5.70
C LYS A 110 5.68 -0.73 -6.94
N VAL A 111 4.38 -0.46 -6.78
CA VAL A 111 3.49 -0.14 -7.91
C VAL A 111 3.92 1.16 -8.59
N ALA A 112 4.31 2.19 -7.85
CA ALA A 112 4.83 3.43 -8.41
C ALA A 112 6.10 3.19 -9.24
N GLY A 113 7.03 2.37 -8.75
CA GLY A 113 8.22 1.98 -9.48
C GLY A 113 7.92 1.24 -10.79
N GLU A 114 6.98 0.30 -10.77
CA GLU A 114 6.52 -0.43 -11.96
C GLU A 114 5.91 0.51 -13.01
N VAL A 115 5.05 1.45 -12.57
CA VAL A 115 4.42 2.44 -13.45
C VAL A 115 5.46 3.39 -14.07
N ILE A 116 6.38 3.92 -13.26
CA ILE A 116 7.45 4.81 -13.76
C ILE A 116 8.35 4.08 -14.74
N GLY A 117 8.72 2.83 -14.44
CA GLY A 117 9.54 2.00 -15.32
C GLY A 117 8.85 1.74 -16.67
N TRP A 118 7.55 1.46 -16.65
CA TRP A 118 6.76 1.26 -17.87
C TRP A 118 6.69 2.51 -18.74
N ILE A 119 6.47 3.68 -18.14
CA ILE A 119 6.44 4.96 -18.88
C ILE A 119 7.80 5.24 -19.53
N ARG A 120 8.90 5.05 -18.79
CA ARG A 120 10.26 5.31 -19.28
C ARG A 120 10.65 4.42 -20.46
N ASN A 121 10.21 3.17 -20.49
CA ASN A 121 10.54 2.23 -21.58
C ASN A 121 9.67 2.42 -22.84
N ARG A 122 8.70 3.35 -22.82
CA ARG A 122 7.84 3.67 -23.97
C ARG A 122 8.06 5.06 -24.57
N SER A 123 8.93 5.88 -23.96
CA SER A 123 9.44 7.16 -24.54
C SER A 123 10.77 6.93 -25.22
#